data_AF-A0A396ZS32-F1
#
_entry.id   AF-A0A396ZS32-F1
#
_cell.length_a   1.000
_cell.length_b   1.000
_cell.length_c   1.000
_cell.angle_alpha   90.00
_cell.angle_beta   90.00
_cell.angle_gamma   90.00
#
_symmetry.space_group_name_H-M   'P 1'
#
loop_
_entity.id
_entity.type
_entity.pdbx_description
1 polymer ?
#
loop_
_entity_poly.entity_id
_entity_poly.type
_entity_poly.pdbx_seq_one_letter_code
_entity_poly.pdbx_strand_id
1 'polypeptide(L)'
;MVLLYSDGSPTTEISDDDLKQALVTALDKFHGKDKRKVMFVPPDFTRFHSYVESGIVTQHAYEYFGEHVKDIMPALGTHAPMTPIEISKVTVYACHQLNDVVKIGEVPRELVREASDGQVDEPWPAQLNKLIWEGGHDLILSIGQVVPHEVMGMANYNKNLFVGTGGSDAINFSHFIGAVYGMERMMGRANNPLRRILNYASDHFLTHLPIVYVQTVIGRRYALSPHDIII
;
A
#
# COMPACT_ATOMS: atom_id res chain seq x y z
N MET A 1 -9.56 5.67 -12.59
CA MET A 1 -8.33 6.10 -11.90
C MET A 1 -7.51 6.96 -12.84
N VAL A 2 -6.95 8.07 -12.37
CA VAL A 2 -6.13 8.98 -13.19
C VAL A 2 -4.65 8.65 -12.97
N LEU A 3 -3.89 8.45 -14.05
CA LEU A 3 -2.45 8.26 -13.99
C LEU A 3 -1.77 9.64 -13.98
N LEU A 4 -1.12 10.00 -12.88
CA LEU A 4 -0.46 11.30 -12.72
C LEU A 4 0.96 11.31 -13.34
N TYR A 5 1.68 10.20 -13.15
CA TYR A 5 3.03 9.99 -13.64
C TYR A 5 3.29 8.49 -13.79
N SER A 6 4.07 8.12 -14.80
CA SER A 6 4.64 6.78 -14.93
C SER A 6 5.99 6.90 -15.62
N ASP A 7 6.99 6.25 -15.04
CA ASP A 7 8.30 6.07 -15.65
C ASP A 7 8.84 4.72 -15.19
N GLY A 8 9.58 4.04 -16.06
CA GLY A 8 10.14 2.73 -15.78
C GLY A 8 10.13 1.79 -16.99
N SER A 9 11.07 0.86 -16.95
CA SER A 9 11.20 -0.28 -17.86
C SER A 9 11.98 -1.38 -17.11
N PRO A 10 12.09 -2.61 -17.64
CA PRO A 10 12.91 -3.66 -17.03
C PRO A 10 14.38 -3.27 -16.79
N THR A 11 14.88 -2.24 -17.49
CA THR A 11 16.27 -1.77 -17.45
C THR A 11 16.41 -0.34 -16.94
N THR A 12 15.32 0.35 -16.61
CA THR A 12 15.39 1.72 -16.13
C THR A 12 15.86 1.73 -14.68
N GLU A 13 16.92 2.48 -14.39
CA GLU A 13 17.31 2.85 -13.04
C GLU A 13 16.83 4.29 -12.80
N ILE A 14 16.10 4.50 -11.71
CA ILE A 14 15.62 5.82 -11.29
C ILE A 14 16.50 6.24 -10.12
N SER A 15 17.19 7.38 -10.27
CA SER A 15 17.99 7.93 -9.17
C SER A 15 17.09 8.57 -8.10
N ASP A 16 17.65 8.85 -6.92
CA ASP A 16 16.94 9.56 -5.85
C ASP A 16 16.40 10.93 -6.30
N ASP A 17 17.22 11.69 -7.04
CA ASP A 17 16.83 12.98 -7.61
C ASP A 17 15.72 12.83 -8.65
N ASP A 18 15.81 11.84 -9.54
CA ASP A 18 14.78 11.59 -10.55
C ASP A 18 13.46 11.15 -9.89
N LEU A 19 13.53 10.33 -8.84
CA LEU A 19 12.38 9.91 -8.05
C LEU A 19 11.70 11.10 -7.38
N LYS A 20 12.49 12.02 -6.81
CA LYS A 20 12.00 13.28 -6.25
C LYS A 20 11.29 14.12 -7.31
N GLN A 21 11.91 14.34 -8.47
CA GLN A 21 11.32 15.12 -9.55
C GLN A 21 10.04 14.50 -10.10
N ALA A 22 10.02 13.17 -10.27
CA ALA A 22 8.83 12.41 -10.66
C ALA A 22 7.67 12.60 -9.68
N LEU A 23 7.96 12.50 -8.37
CA LEU A 23 6.97 12.70 -7.32
C LEU A 23 6.43 14.14 -7.32
N VAL A 24 7.31 15.14 -7.36
CA VAL A 24 6.93 16.57 -7.43
C VAL A 24 6.05 16.82 -8.65
N THR A 25 6.45 16.32 -9.83
CA THR A 25 5.67 16.46 -11.08
C THR A 25 4.28 15.84 -10.95
N ALA A 26 4.17 14.65 -10.37
CA ALA A 26 2.90 13.97 -10.17
C ALA A 26 1.99 14.74 -9.20
N LEU A 27 2.56 15.24 -8.09
CA LEU A 27 1.82 15.97 -7.06
C LEU A 27 1.39 17.36 -7.56
N ASP A 28 2.22 18.06 -8.33
CA ASP A 28 1.86 19.35 -8.93
C ASP A 28 0.70 19.21 -9.93
N LYS A 29 0.70 18.16 -10.77
CA LYS A 29 -0.43 17.82 -11.65
C LYS A 29 -1.72 17.54 -10.88
N PHE A 30 -1.61 17.06 -9.65
CA PHE A 30 -2.74 16.79 -8.75
C PHE A 30 -3.12 18.03 -7.91
N HIS A 31 -2.48 19.18 -8.13
CA HIS A 31 -2.65 20.37 -7.30
C HIS A 31 -2.33 20.09 -5.81
N GLY A 32 -1.28 19.31 -5.56
CA GLY A 32 -0.86 18.91 -4.22
C GLY A 32 -0.59 20.11 -3.31
N LYS A 33 -0.06 21.22 -3.85
CA LYS A 33 0.15 22.47 -3.10
C LYS A 33 -1.13 23.13 -2.57
N ASP A 34 -2.32 22.71 -2.99
CA ASP A 34 -3.59 23.22 -2.46
C ASP A 34 -4.09 22.42 -1.25
N LYS A 35 -3.42 21.29 -0.94
CA LYS A 35 -3.74 20.43 0.20
C LYS A 35 -3.15 21.00 1.48
N ARG A 36 -3.89 20.86 2.58
CA ARG A 36 -3.62 21.42 3.90
C ARG A 36 -3.66 20.37 5.00
N LYS A 37 -4.38 19.26 4.78
CA LYS A 37 -4.51 18.13 5.72
C LYS A 37 -4.18 16.81 5.03
N VAL A 38 -2.89 16.58 4.86
CA VAL A 38 -2.35 15.41 4.14
C VAL A 38 -2.01 14.30 5.13
N MET A 39 -2.39 13.07 4.77
CA MET A 39 -2.02 11.86 5.48
C MET A 39 -1.14 10.97 4.62
N PHE A 40 -0.10 10.37 5.22
CA PHE A 40 0.71 9.35 4.57
C PHE A 40 0.39 7.96 5.12
N VAL A 41 0.33 6.98 4.22
CA VAL A 41 0.24 5.56 4.55
C VAL A 41 1.47 4.85 3.96
N PRO A 42 2.66 4.94 4.62
CA PRO A 42 3.88 4.27 4.19
C PRO A 42 3.89 2.78 4.60
N PRO A 43 4.82 1.96 4.06
CA PRO A 43 5.03 0.61 4.58
C PRO A 43 5.61 0.63 5.99
N ASP A 44 5.44 -0.48 6.72
CA ASP A 44 6.01 -0.70 8.04
C ASP A 44 7.47 -1.19 8.00
N PHE A 45 8.08 -1.33 9.19
CA PHE A 45 9.48 -1.73 9.32
C PHE A 45 9.79 -3.13 8.77
N THR A 46 8.81 -4.05 8.74
CA THR A 46 9.06 -5.41 8.20
C THR A 46 9.44 -5.43 6.72
N ARG A 47 9.23 -4.30 6.01
CA ARG A 47 9.71 -4.07 4.65
C ARG A 47 11.12 -3.48 4.59
N PHE A 48 11.94 -3.64 5.63
CA PHE A 48 13.28 -3.05 5.80
C PHE A 48 14.20 -3.11 4.56
N HIS A 49 14.21 -4.21 3.79
CA HIS A 49 15.06 -4.32 2.59
C HIS A 49 14.53 -3.51 1.39
N SER A 50 13.23 -3.23 1.37
CA SER A 50 12.57 -2.35 0.41
C SER A 50 12.49 -0.89 0.91
N TYR A 51 13.00 -0.68 2.13
CA TYR A 51 12.76 0.51 2.93
C TYR A 51 13.53 1.72 2.46
N VAL A 52 14.72 1.51 1.92
CA VAL A 52 15.57 2.59 1.39
C VAL A 52 14.74 3.48 0.48
N GLU A 53 14.02 2.89 -0.48
CA GLU A 53 13.23 3.66 -1.45
C GLU A 53 11.88 4.15 -0.91
N SER A 54 11.13 3.35 -0.13
CA SER A 54 9.83 3.84 0.39
C SER A 54 9.97 4.92 1.46
N GLY A 55 11.04 4.85 2.26
CA GLY A 55 11.42 5.88 3.21
C GLY A 55 11.83 7.17 2.48
N ILE A 56 12.64 7.04 1.42
CA ILE A 56 13.00 8.14 0.52
C ILE A 56 11.76 8.80 -0.10
N VAL A 57 10.81 8.03 -0.66
CA VAL A 57 9.56 8.59 -1.21
C VAL A 57 8.77 9.33 -0.14
N THR A 58 8.68 8.76 1.08
CA THR A 58 7.98 9.40 2.20
C THR A 58 8.68 10.69 2.63
N GLN A 59 10.02 10.71 2.63
CA GLN A 59 10.81 11.91 2.90
C GLN A 59 10.56 12.99 1.84
N HIS A 60 10.67 12.66 0.55
CA HIS A 60 10.42 13.62 -0.54
C HIS A 60 8.99 14.15 -0.51
N ALA A 61 8.01 13.28 -0.22
CA ALA A 61 6.62 13.71 -0.03
C ALA A 61 6.51 14.67 1.16
N TYR A 62 7.18 14.38 2.27
CA TYR A 62 7.19 15.29 3.42
C TYR A 62 7.86 16.63 3.09
N GLU A 63 8.99 16.64 2.39
CA GLU A 63 9.64 17.87 1.92
C GLU A 63 8.71 18.69 1.02
N TYR A 64 7.90 18.02 0.20
CA TYR A 64 6.92 18.68 -0.67
C TYR A 64 5.74 19.28 0.11
N PHE A 65 5.18 18.58 1.08
CA PHE A 65 3.97 19.02 1.80
C PHE A 65 4.26 19.80 3.10
N GLY A 66 5.42 19.61 3.71
CA GLY A 66 5.88 20.28 4.92
C GLY A 66 4.87 20.18 6.06
N GLU A 67 4.52 21.34 6.64
CA GLU A 67 3.57 21.45 7.75
C GLU A 67 2.14 20.95 7.45
N HIS A 68 1.80 20.70 6.18
CA HIS A 68 0.50 20.16 5.79
C HIS A 68 0.38 18.65 5.99
N VAL A 69 1.47 17.95 6.26
CA VAL A 69 1.44 16.55 6.71
C VAL A 69 0.95 16.52 8.15
N LYS A 70 -0.27 16.02 8.37
CA LYS A 70 -0.89 15.98 9.71
C LYS A 70 -0.80 14.62 10.37
N ASP A 71 -0.83 13.55 9.58
CA ASP A 71 -0.90 12.18 10.09
C ASP A 71 -0.03 11.24 9.23
N ILE A 72 0.70 10.34 9.89
CA ILE A 72 1.47 9.27 9.23
C ILE A 72 1.10 7.95 9.88
N MET A 73 0.56 7.02 9.11
CA MET A 73 0.13 5.70 9.58
C MET A 73 0.80 4.59 8.79
N PRO A 74 1.87 3.99 9.34
CA PRO A 74 2.51 2.82 8.74
C PRO A 74 1.52 1.67 8.57
N ALA A 75 1.54 1.05 7.40
CA ALA A 75 0.61 -0.01 7.00
C ALA A 75 1.01 -1.37 7.61
N LEU A 76 0.85 -1.51 8.93
CA LEU A 76 1.27 -2.66 9.76
C LEU A 76 0.52 -3.96 9.46
N GLY A 77 -0.79 -3.88 9.19
CA GLY A 77 -1.67 -5.05 9.25
C GLY A 77 -1.67 -5.68 10.64
N THR A 78 -1.41 -6.99 10.73
CA THR A 78 -1.39 -7.73 12.00
C THR A 78 -0.03 -7.68 12.73
N HIS A 79 0.94 -6.93 12.20
CA HIS A 79 2.26 -6.83 12.83
C HIS A 79 2.21 -6.06 14.15
N ALA A 80 3.15 -6.38 15.05
CA ALA A 80 3.30 -5.65 16.29
C ALA A 80 3.60 -4.15 16.02
N PRO A 81 3.10 -3.23 16.86
CA PRO A 81 3.45 -1.82 16.75
C PRO A 81 4.97 -1.63 16.73
N MET A 82 5.45 -0.77 15.83
CA MET A 82 6.88 -0.46 15.74
C MET A 82 7.37 0.20 17.02
N THR A 83 8.53 -0.25 17.49
CA THR A 83 9.26 0.38 18.57
C THR A 83 9.75 1.78 18.16
N PRO A 84 10.06 2.69 19.10
CA PRO A 84 10.60 4.02 18.76
C PRO A 84 11.87 3.97 17.89
N ILE A 85 12.70 2.93 18.06
CA ILE A 85 13.92 2.71 17.26
C ILE A 85 13.58 2.27 15.83
N GLU A 86 12.55 1.46 15.66
CA GLU A 86 12.07 1.07 14.33
C GLU A 86 11.40 2.26 13.65
N ILE A 87 10.58 3.04 14.38
CA ILE A 87 9.98 4.27 13.86
C ILE A 87 11.07 5.22 13.37
N SER A 88 12.14 5.46 14.14
CA SER A 88 13.20 6.39 13.71
C SER A 88 13.99 5.92 12.48
N LYS A 89 14.01 4.61 12.22
CA LYS A 89 14.55 4.04 10.97
C LYS A 89 13.58 4.13 9.81
N VAL A 90 12.28 4.18 10.12
CA VAL A 90 11.21 4.31 9.13
C VAL A 90 11.09 5.77 8.70
N THR A 91 10.93 6.65 9.66
CA THR A 91 10.68 8.06 9.40
C THR A 91 11.26 8.87 10.55
N VAL A 92 11.66 10.09 10.24
CA VAL A 92 12.05 11.06 11.27
C VAL A 92 10.83 11.66 11.98
N TYR A 93 9.61 11.29 11.56
CA TYR A 93 8.35 11.84 12.04
C TYR A 93 7.57 10.84 12.91
N ALA A 94 6.71 11.37 13.79
CA ALA A 94 5.85 10.55 14.63
C ALA A 94 4.82 9.77 13.78
N CYS A 95 4.51 8.54 14.20
CA CYS A 95 3.54 7.67 13.55
C CYS A 95 2.38 7.30 14.46
N HIS A 96 1.21 7.12 13.87
CA HIS A 96 0.04 6.56 14.56
C HIS A 96 0.13 5.03 14.60
N GLN A 97 -0.37 4.46 15.70
CA GLN A 97 -0.55 3.02 15.82
C GLN A 97 -1.89 2.58 15.23
N LEU A 98 -1.94 1.33 14.77
CA LEU A 98 -3.14 0.72 14.22
C LEU A 98 -4.02 0.13 15.33
N ASN A 99 -4.69 0.98 16.10
CA ASN A 99 -5.46 0.53 17.28
C ASN A 99 -6.98 0.66 17.09
N ASP A 100 -7.45 1.49 16.15
CA ASP A 100 -8.87 1.82 15.99
C ASP A 100 -9.36 1.52 14.57
N VAL A 101 -10.12 0.44 14.40
CA VAL A 101 -10.69 0.01 13.10
C VAL A 101 -12.21 0.06 13.11
N VAL A 102 -12.79 0.47 11.99
CA VAL A 102 -14.24 0.51 11.77
C VAL A 102 -14.61 -0.36 10.58
N LYS A 103 -15.79 -0.98 10.64
CA LYS A 103 -16.38 -1.68 9.50
C LYS A 103 -17.05 -0.66 8.59
N ILE A 104 -16.58 -0.57 7.37
CA ILE A 104 -17.01 0.44 6.39
C ILE A 104 -17.95 -0.14 5.32
N GLY A 105 -18.10 -1.46 5.29
CA GLY A 105 -19.01 -2.15 4.39
C GLY A 105 -18.81 -3.67 4.41
N GLU A 106 -19.48 -4.34 3.49
CA GLU A 106 -19.30 -5.76 3.22
C GLU A 106 -19.27 -6.02 1.72
N VAL A 107 -18.32 -6.81 1.28
CA VAL A 107 -18.31 -7.33 -0.09
C VAL A 107 -19.32 -8.47 -0.14
N PRO A 108 -20.28 -8.46 -1.08
CA PRO A 108 -21.35 -9.46 -1.13
C PRO A 108 -20.82 -10.89 -1.21
N ARG A 109 -21.52 -11.80 -0.52
CA ARG A 109 -21.25 -13.24 -0.54
C ARG A 109 -21.10 -13.78 -1.96
N GLU A 110 -22.00 -13.37 -2.86
CA GLU A 110 -22.04 -13.85 -4.24
C GLU A 110 -20.75 -13.52 -4.98
N LEU A 111 -20.21 -12.32 -4.76
CA LEU A 111 -18.93 -11.89 -5.33
C LEU A 111 -17.77 -12.67 -4.75
N VAL A 112 -17.73 -12.89 -3.43
CA VAL A 112 -16.68 -13.70 -2.79
C VAL A 112 -16.71 -15.13 -3.32
N ARG A 113 -17.90 -15.71 -3.49
CA ARG A 113 -18.09 -17.04 -4.07
C ARG A 113 -17.63 -17.12 -5.51
N GLU A 114 -18.07 -16.20 -6.36
CA GLU A 114 -17.64 -16.15 -7.75
C GLU A 114 -16.12 -15.95 -7.86
N ALA A 115 -15.57 -15.02 -7.09
CA ALA A 115 -14.15 -14.69 -7.12
C ALA A 115 -13.26 -15.87 -6.69
N SER A 116 -13.74 -16.71 -5.77
CA SER A 116 -13.02 -17.87 -5.22
C SER A 116 -13.29 -19.20 -5.94
N ASP A 117 -13.98 -19.17 -7.10
CA ASP A 117 -14.44 -20.36 -7.83
C ASP A 117 -15.35 -21.29 -7.00
N GLY A 118 -16.22 -20.71 -6.18
CA GLY A 118 -17.18 -21.44 -5.36
C GLY A 118 -16.63 -21.95 -4.03
N GLN A 119 -15.35 -21.73 -3.74
CA GLN A 119 -14.70 -22.32 -2.56
C GLN A 119 -15.04 -21.61 -1.24
N VAL A 120 -15.42 -20.34 -1.29
CA VAL A 120 -15.80 -19.54 -0.11
C VAL A 120 -17.15 -18.88 -0.35
N ASP A 121 -18.14 -19.13 0.51
CA ASP A 121 -19.51 -18.62 0.39
C ASP A 121 -19.92 -17.77 1.61
N GLU A 122 -19.10 -16.77 1.93
CA GLU A 122 -19.32 -15.84 3.04
C GLU A 122 -19.02 -14.39 2.60
N PRO A 123 -19.72 -13.38 3.11
CA PRO A 123 -19.42 -11.98 2.81
C PRO A 123 -18.08 -11.58 3.44
N TRP A 124 -17.33 -10.70 2.76
CA TRP A 124 -16.03 -10.22 3.28
C TRP A 124 -16.21 -8.87 3.99
N PRO A 125 -15.84 -8.74 5.28
CA PRO A 125 -16.08 -7.53 6.06
C PRO A 125 -15.02 -6.47 5.74
N ALA A 126 -15.40 -5.42 5.02
CA ALA A 126 -14.47 -4.32 4.73
C ALA A 126 -14.22 -3.52 6.00
N GLN A 127 -12.96 -3.52 6.46
CA GLN A 127 -12.52 -2.78 7.64
C GLN A 127 -11.39 -1.82 7.27
N LEU A 128 -11.37 -0.66 7.90
CA LEU A 128 -10.36 0.37 7.70
C LEU A 128 -10.11 1.12 9.01
N ASN A 129 -8.92 1.67 9.17
CA ASN A 129 -8.60 2.49 10.34
C ASN A 129 -9.49 3.73 10.40
N LYS A 130 -9.98 4.05 11.61
CA LYS A 130 -10.88 5.17 11.87
C LYS A 130 -10.29 6.52 11.45
N LEU A 131 -8.97 6.72 11.62
CA LEU A 131 -8.30 7.95 11.22
C LEU A 131 -8.33 8.15 9.70
N ILE A 132 -8.21 7.07 8.91
CA ILE A 132 -8.31 7.13 7.45
C ILE A 132 -9.76 7.41 7.02
N TRP A 133 -10.73 6.79 7.70
CA TRP A 133 -12.14 6.89 7.35
C TRP A 133 -12.77 8.23 7.75
N GLU A 134 -12.50 8.71 8.97
CA GLU A 134 -13.18 9.85 9.58
C GLU A 134 -12.25 11.05 9.76
N GLY A 135 -10.97 10.94 9.42
CA GLY A 135 -9.97 11.97 9.64
C GLY A 135 -10.18 13.24 8.81
N GLY A 136 -10.98 13.18 7.74
CA GLY A 136 -11.28 14.36 6.92
C GLY A 136 -10.05 14.94 6.22
N HIS A 137 -9.11 14.09 5.84
CA HIS A 137 -7.93 14.47 5.05
C HIS A 137 -8.33 14.90 3.64
N ASP A 138 -7.65 15.91 3.11
CA ASP A 138 -7.86 16.38 1.74
C ASP A 138 -6.98 15.65 0.71
N LEU A 139 -6.04 14.84 1.21
CA LEU A 139 -5.24 13.86 0.47
C LEU A 139 -4.75 12.74 1.39
N ILE A 140 -4.89 11.50 0.94
CA ILE A 140 -4.29 10.31 1.55
C ILE A 140 -3.29 9.73 0.54
N LEU A 141 -2.00 9.86 0.83
CA LEU A 141 -0.92 9.34 -0.02
C LEU A 141 -0.51 7.95 0.45
N SER A 142 -0.95 6.91 -0.25
CA SER A 142 -0.57 5.53 0.03
C SER A 142 0.70 5.17 -0.72
N ILE A 143 1.79 4.97 0.02
CA ILE A 143 3.13 4.76 -0.53
C ILE A 143 3.49 3.29 -0.32
N GLY A 144 4.04 2.65 -1.33
CA GLY A 144 4.60 1.31 -1.13
C GLY A 144 5.28 0.74 -2.37
N GLN A 145 5.78 -0.47 -2.18
CA GLN A 145 6.43 -1.25 -3.23
C GLN A 145 5.52 -2.36 -3.76
N VAL A 146 5.47 -2.52 -5.07
CA VAL A 146 4.82 -3.64 -5.73
C VAL A 146 5.80 -4.81 -5.84
N VAL A 147 5.51 -5.90 -5.13
CA VAL A 147 6.28 -7.15 -5.15
C VAL A 147 5.35 -8.35 -5.21
N PRO A 148 5.77 -9.52 -5.73
CA PRO A 148 5.01 -10.75 -5.58
C PRO A 148 4.68 -11.03 -4.10
N HIS A 149 3.46 -11.50 -3.85
CA HIS A 149 2.92 -11.73 -2.52
C HIS A 149 2.10 -13.02 -2.49
N GLU A 150 2.35 -13.88 -1.51
CA GLU A 150 1.77 -15.22 -1.40
C GLU A 150 0.26 -15.21 -1.13
N VAL A 151 -0.23 -14.28 -0.29
CA VAL A 151 -1.66 -14.11 -0.02
C VAL A 151 -2.37 -13.22 -1.05
N MET A 152 -1.75 -12.14 -1.53
CA MET A 152 -2.44 -11.12 -2.34
C MET A 152 -2.09 -11.15 -3.83
N GLY A 153 -1.25 -12.10 -4.22
CA GLY A 153 -0.62 -12.23 -5.54
C GLY A 153 0.43 -11.18 -5.81
N MET A 154 0.05 -9.91 -5.80
CA MET A 154 0.97 -8.78 -5.72
C MET A 154 0.76 -8.05 -4.40
N ALA A 155 1.76 -7.34 -3.88
CA ALA A 155 1.62 -6.45 -2.72
C ALA A 155 1.07 -5.07 -3.14
N ASN A 156 0.89 -4.15 -2.18
CA ASN A 156 0.54 -2.74 -2.41
C ASN A 156 -0.88 -2.50 -2.98
N TYR A 157 -1.14 -1.23 -3.35
CA TYR A 157 -2.40 -0.70 -3.81
C TYR A 157 -3.47 -0.82 -2.71
N ASN A 158 -4.68 -1.26 -3.03
CA ASN A 158 -5.77 -1.49 -2.07
C ASN A 158 -5.35 -2.33 -0.84
N LYS A 159 -4.32 -3.19 -0.96
CA LYS A 159 -3.76 -3.95 0.17
C LYS A 159 -3.26 -3.03 1.30
N ASN A 160 -2.61 -1.91 0.97
CA ASN A 160 -2.05 -1.02 1.99
C ASN A 160 -3.14 -0.47 2.91
N LEU A 161 -4.33 -0.21 2.36
CA LEU A 161 -5.46 0.29 3.12
C LEU A 161 -6.19 -0.85 3.83
N PHE A 162 -6.76 -1.78 3.09
CA PHE A 162 -7.65 -2.81 3.65
C PHE A 162 -6.95 -3.90 4.46
N VAL A 163 -5.66 -4.12 4.23
CA VAL A 163 -4.88 -5.09 5.00
C VAL A 163 -3.91 -4.35 5.91
N GLY A 164 -3.11 -3.44 5.35
CA GLY A 164 -2.11 -2.70 6.11
C GLY A 164 -2.70 -1.76 7.16
N THR A 165 -3.93 -1.26 6.95
CA THR A 165 -4.66 -0.44 7.93
C THR A 165 -6.05 -0.98 8.26
N GLY A 166 -6.30 -2.25 7.91
CA GLY A 166 -7.58 -2.92 8.13
C GLY A 166 -7.69 -3.57 9.51
N GLY A 167 -8.87 -4.13 9.78
CA GLY A 167 -9.15 -4.89 11.01
C GLY A 167 -8.81 -6.37 10.89
N SER A 168 -8.67 -7.03 12.04
CA SER A 168 -8.30 -8.44 12.13
C SER A 168 -9.25 -9.38 11.39
N ASP A 169 -10.55 -9.08 11.36
CA ASP A 169 -11.54 -9.96 10.72
C ASP A 169 -11.33 -9.97 9.20
N ALA A 170 -11.20 -8.79 8.59
CA ALA A 170 -10.89 -8.63 7.18
C ALA A 170 -9.56 -9.28 6.82
N ILE A 171 -8.52 -9.08 7.64
CA ILE A 171 -7.18 -9.61 7.40
C ILE A 171 -7.19 -11.14 7.51
N ASN A 172 -7.69 -11.70 8.61
CA ASN A 172 -7.73 -13.14 8.84
C ASN A 172 -8.59 -13.85 7.78
N PHE A 173 -9.74 -13.29 7.43
CA PHE A 173 -10.59 -13.87 6.40
C PHE A 173 -9.94 -13.78 5.01
N SER A 174 -9.15 -12.73 4.74
CA SER A 174 -8.33 -12.67 3.53
C SER A 174 -7.28 -13.80 3.49
N HIS A 175 -6.59 -14.06 4.60
CA HIS A 175 -5.66 -15.18 4.69
C HIS A 175 -6.36 -16.52 4.45
N PHE A 176 -7.56 -16.72 5.00
CA PHE A 176 -8.35 -17.92 4.76
C PHE A 176 -8.71 -18.09 3.28
N ILE A 177 -9.25 -17.05 2.63
CA ILE A 177 -9.57 -17.08 1.19
C ILE A 177 -8.32 -17.41 0.36
N GLY A 178 -7.19 -16.78 0.66
CA GLY A 178 -5.93 -17.05 -0.03
C GLY A 178 -5.43 -18.49 0.16
N ALA A 179 -5.55 -19.03 1.38
CA ALA A 179 -5.16 -20.40 1.70
C ALA A 179 -6.04 -21.45 0.99
N VAL A 180 -7.36 -21.22 0.97
CA VAL A 180 -8.32 -22.10 0.28
C VAL A 180 -8.10 -22.05 -1.22
N TYR A 181 -7.92 -20.86 -1.80
CA TYR A 181 -7.74 -20.73 -3.25
C TYR A 181 -6.40 -21.28 -3.75
N GLY A 182 -5.36 -21.30 -2.91
CA GLY A 182 -4.08 -21.97 -3.17
C GLY A 182 -2.94 -21.01 -3.58
N MET A 183 -1.77 -21.16 -2.96
CA MET A 183 -0.63 -20.24 -3.13
C MET A 183 -0.10 -20.25 -4.56
N GLU A 184 0.02 -21.42 -5.19
CA GLU A 184 0.42 -21.62 -6.57
C GLU A 184 -0.53 -20.93 -7.58
N ARG A 185 -1.77 -20.66 -7.16
CA ARG A 185 -2.75 -19.91 -7.94
C ARG A 185 -2.73 -18.41 -7.66
N MET A 186 -2.16 -17.99 -6.54
CA MET A 186 -2.10 -16.59 -6.08
C MET A 186 -0.78 -15.92 -6.42
N MET A 187 0.35 -16.54 -6.07
CA MET A 187 1.67 -15.93 -6.02
C MET A 187 2.05 -15.22 -7.32
N GLY A 188 2.37 -13.93 -7.22
CA GLY A 188 2.79 -13.10 -8.35
C GLY A 188 1.70 -12.73 -9.36
N ARG A 189 0.43 -13.06 -9.11
CA ARG A 189 -0.67 -12.82 -10.05
C ARG A 189 -1.54 -11.65 -9.62
N ALA A 190 -1.61 -10.62 -10.46
CA ALA A 190 -2.40 -9.42 -10.20
C ALA A 190 -3.93 -9.64 -10.29
N ASN A 191 -4.39 -10.66 -11.02
CA ASN A 191 -5.80 -11.04 -11.07
C ASN A 191 -6.01 -12.31 -10.25
N ASN A 192 -6.72 -12.16 -9.13
CA ASN A 192 -7.00 -13.23 -8.18
C ASN A 192 -8.24 -12.88 -7.32
N PRO A 193 -8.78 -13.81 -6.53
CA PRO A 193 -10.02 -13.57 -5.77
C PRO A 193 -9.93 -12.35 -4.86
N LEU A 194 -8.85 -12.24 -4.08
CA LEU A 194 -8.65 -11.15 -3.14
C LEU A 194 -8.50 -9.80 -3.83
N ARG A 195 -7.87 -9.76 -5.01
CA ARG A 195 -7.80 -8.52 -5.80
C ARG A 195 -9.17 -8.08 -6.29
N ARG A 196 -10.06 -9.01 -6.67
CA ARG A 196 -11.45 -8.68 -7.02
C ARG A 196 -12.21 -8.14 -5.81
N ILE A 197 -12.09 -8.80 -4.66
CA ILE A 197 -12.74 -8.40 -3.40
C ILE A 197 -12.26 -7.01 -2.94
N LEU A 198 -10.95 -6.78 -2.89
CA LEU A 198 -10.37 -5.50 -2.47
C LEU A 198 -10.68 -4.37 -3.46
N ASN A 199 -10.71 -4.65 -4.77
CA ASN A 199 -11.09 -3.65 -5.76
C ASN A 199 -12.56 -3.27 -5.65
N TYR A 200 -13.46 -4.25 -5.48
CA TYR A 200 -14.86 -3.96 -5.19
C TYR A 200 -15.00 -3.07 -3.96
N ALA A 201 -14.34 -3.42 -2.85
CA ALA A 201 -14.41 -2.64 -1.62
C ALA A 201 -13.89 -1.21 -1.84
N SER A 202 -12.82 -1.04 -2.61
CA SER A 202 -12.29 0.29 -2.98
C SER A 202 -13.30 1.10 -3.78
N ASP A 203 -13.84 0.50 -4.84
CA ASP A 203 -14.75 1.14 -5.79
C ASP A 203 -16.13 1.47 -5.19
N HIS A 204 -16.52 0.82 -4.09
CA HIS A 204 -17.83 1.02 -3.45
C HIS A 204 -17.75 1.84 -2.17
N PHE A 205 -16.67 1.69 -1.38
CA PHE A 205 -16.60 2.27 -0.05
C PHE A 205 -15.61 3.44 0.04
N LEU A 206 -14.54 3.46 -0.76
CA LEU A 206 -13.49 4.48 -0.64
C LEU A 206 -13.66 5.67 -1.60
N THR A 207 -14.75 5.74 -2.36
CA THR A 207 -14.96 6.71 -3.45
C THR A 207 -14.96 8.18 -3.01
N HIS A 208 -15.28 8.46 -1.74
CA HIS A 208 -15.26 9.80 -1.17
C HIS A 208 -13.90 10.18 -0.56
N LEU A 209 -12.97 9.22 -0.43
CA LEU A 209 -11.65 9.48 0.13
C LEU A 209 -10.67 9.92 -0.99
N PRO A 210 -9.91 11.01 -0.78
CA PRO A 210 -8.98 11.53 -1.78
C PRO A 210 -7.65 10.75 -1.78
N ILE A 211 -7.69 9.50 -2.23
CA ILE A 211 -6.53 8.59 -2.18
C ILE A 211 -5.68 8.70 -3.45
N VAL A 212 -4.37 8.83 -3.27
CA VAL A 212 -3.36 8.72 -4.34
C VAL A 212 -2.38 7.62 -3.96
N TYR A 213 -2.09 6.72 -4.91
CA TYR A 213 -1.14 5.63 -4.72
C TYR A 213 0.21 5.96 -5.37
N VAL A 214 1.28 5.85 -4.60
CA VAL A 214 2.66 5.85 -5.10
C VAL A 214 3.19 4.42 -5.06
N GLN A 215 3.41 3.86 -6.25
CA GLN A 215 3.76 2.46 -6.44
C GLN A 215 5.15 2.35 -7.06
N THR A 216 6.12 1.87 -6.27
CA THR A 216 7.49 1.65 -6.74
C THR A 216 7.75 0.17 -7.02
N VAL A 217 8.70 -0.11 -7.91
CA VAL A 217 9.23 -1.45 -8.18
C VAL A 217 10.74 -1.36 -8.00
N ILE A 218 11.34 -2.35 -7.34
CA ILE A 218 12.80 -2.40 -7.14
C ILE A 218 13.32 -3.65 -7.82
N GLY A 219 14.27 -3.46 -8.74
CA GLY A 219 15.02 -4.56 -9.36
C GLY A 219 16.10 -5.10 -8.43
N ARG A 220 16.55 -6.33 -8.67
CA ARG A 220 17.78 -6.82 -8.02
C ARG A 220 18.97 -6.12 -8.66
N ARG A 221 19.70 -5.32 -7.89
CA ARG A 221 21.05 -4.90 -8.27
C ARG A 221 21.95 -6.13 -8.12
N TYR A 222 22.29 -6.77 -9.22
CA TYR A 222 23.41 -7.71 -9.21
C TYR A 222 24.65 -6.87 -8.91
N ALA A 223 25.10 -6.87 -7.67
CA ALA A 223 26.50 -6.54 -7.42
C ALA A 223 27.28 -7.54 -8.26
N LEU A 224 27.91 -7.08 -9.34
CA LEU A 224 28.86 -7.91 -10.05
C LEU A 224 29.92 -8.33 -9.02
N SER A 225 29.85 -9.59 -8.60
CA SER A 225 31.03 -10.28 -8.11
C SER A 225 32.09 -10.14 -9.20
N PRO A 226 33.35 -9.80 -8.89
CA PRO A 226 34.41 -9.68 -9.89
C PRO A 226 34.69 -10.97 -10.70
N HIS A 227 33.97 -12.06 -10.45
CA HIS A 227 34.31 -13.40 -10.95
C HIS A 227 33.23 -14.15 -11.73
N ASP A 228 32.05 -13.57 -11.98
CA ASP A 228 31.01 -14.31 -12.70
C ASP A 228 30.85 -13.85 -14.16
N ILE A 229 31.58 -14.52 -15.06
CA ILE A 229 31.25 -14.61 -16.49
C ILE A 229 30.24 -15.73 -16.65
N ILE A 230 29.01 -15.47 -17.12
CA ILE A 230 28.23 -16.46 -17.89
C ILE A 230 27.38 -15.72 -18.95
N ILE A 231 27.37 -16.31 -20.14
CA ILE A 231 26.80 -15.92 -21.45
C ILE A 231 25.29 -15.66 -21.39
#